data_AF-A0A7Y0ZQ09-F1
#
_entry.id   AF-A0A7Y0ZQ09-F1
#
_cell.length_a   1.000
_cell.length_b   1.000
_cell.length_c   1.000
_cell.angle_alpha   90.00
_cell.angle_beta   90.00
_cell.angle_gamma   90.00
#
_symmetry.space_group_name_H-M   'P 1'
#
loop_
_entity.id
_entity.type
_entity.pdbx_description
1 polymer ?
#
loop_
_entity_poly.entity_id
_entity_poly.type
_entity_poly.pdbx_seq_one_letter_code
_entity_poly.pdbx_strand_id
1 'polypeptide(L)'
;MHFLALAVDYDGTIAENGNVPAHVCTALASLKASGRKLLLITGRELQALKHHFTQLDLFDLVVVENGALLYDPRTDTEELIADSASTELVERLRDKGVSSLSVGRSVIATWHPFEDAVISSIRELGLELQMTFNKDAIMVLPTGVNKASGLSAALLRLGICELNVVGVGDAENDHAFLAICGCAAAVNNAIDSIKARADICLSQDHGRGVCELIDMLLQKDAALVPVERIGVQLGRTADARKVWLPPESVLLVIGNSGSGKSSYVTWLTERMVEAHQGFCIIDPEGDYLSLDGAVTVGGLTTPPTTEESLHHLLQARLNVVVSTLALDPAARVQLFGELLPFIQQLRSSTGRPYWMVVDEAHYMLPHCAAWPSGFLANMGAIIVALDFDQVCPSLLDAVDVLVTLGSTARELVQRYAQHTQRRCPEFPARSSEPDYFCLWDVRHGGDVVLMAQQQPEQKHHRHSGKYAVGDVGAWHAFYFPSLDQRASNLAEFLSSLARLDDPAFRQHREAGDFSNWFREVIRDDVLANETRLLENDASVPLRDAQEQIAHLVQSRYHLEPQ
;
A
#
# COMPACT_ATOMS: atom_id res chain seq x y z
N MET A 1 -5.80 14.12 -8.31
CA MET A 1 -7.08 13.40 -8.50
C MET A 1 -6.92 12.07 -7.81
N HIS A 2 -7.50 11.96 -6.63
CA HIS A 2 -7.44 10.79 -5.79
C HIS A 2 -8.53 9.80 -6.18
N PHE A 3 -9.80 10.21 -6.19
CA PHE A 3 -10.88 9.31 -6.57
C PHE A 3 -10.99 9.26 -8.09
N LEU A 4 -10.84 8.05 -8.65
CA LEU A 4 -10.79 7.78 -10.09
C LEU A 4 -12.12 7.25 -10.63
N ALA A 5 -13.01 6.75 -9.77
CA ALA A 5 -14.27 6.14 -10.16
C ALA A 5 -15.42 6.49 -9.20
N LEU A 6 -16.64 6.52 -9.75
CA LEU A 6 -17.88 6.49 -8.99
C LEU A 6 -18.64 5.20 -9.33
N ALA A 7 -18.91 4.38 -8.31
CA ALA A 7 -19.77 3.22 -8.36
C ALA A 7 -21.14 3.56 -7.77
N VAL A 8 -22.20 3.48 -8.56
CA VAL A 8 -23.56 3.84 -8.13
C VAL A 8 -24.48 2.63 -8.19
N ASP A 9 -25.34 2.47 -7.20
CA ASP A 9 -26.50 1.60 -7.33
C ASP A 9 -27.55 2.18 -8.30
N TYR A 10 -28.40 1.31 -8.86
CA TYR A 10 -29.50 1.71 -9.73
C TYR A 10 -30.78 2.12 -8.97
N ASP A 11 -31.46 1.16 -8.32
CA ASP A 11 -32.85 1.29 -7.86
C ASP A 11 -32.91 1.93 -6.47
N GLY A 12 -33.52 3.12 -6.35
CA GLY A 12 -33.51 3.85 -5.07
C GLY A 12 -32.30 4.77 -4.93
N THR A 13 -31.32 4.66 -5.84
CA THR A 13 -30.10 5.48 -5.87
C THR A 13 -30.09 6.45 -7.05
N ILE A 14 -29.90 6.02 -8.30
CA ILE A 14 -30.02 6.95 -9.46
C ILE A 14 -31.41 6.94 -10.09
N ALA A 15 -32.15 5.85 -9.91
CA ALA A 15 -33.48 5.66 -10.48
C ALA A 15 -34.58 5.80 -9.43
N GLU A 16 -35.65 6.50 -9.80
CA GLU A 16 -36.88 6.59 -9.03
C GLU A 16 -38.00 5.94 -9.84
N ASN A 17 -38.65 4.91 -9.27
CA ASN A 17 -39.63 4.08 -9.98
C ASN A 17 -39.09 3.50 -11.30
N GLY A 18 -37.82 3.10 -11.31
CA GLY A 18 -37.14 2.52 -12.47
C GLY A 18 -36.72 3.51 -13.55
N ASN A 19 -36.98 4.81 -13.39
CA ASN A 19 -36.61 5.85 -14.35
C ASN A 19 -35.46 6.71 -13.81
N VAL A 20 -34.47 7.00 -14.64
CA VAL A 20 -33.37 7.92 -14.32
C VAL A 20 -33.68 9.31 -14.89
N PRO A 21 -33.84 10.35 -14.06
CA PRO A 21 -34.10 11.70 -14.55
C PRO A 21 -32.94 12.27 -15.38
N ALA A 22 -33.25 13.08 -16.40
CA ALA A 22 -32.24 13.64 -17.32
C ALA A 22 -31.15 14.50 -16.64
N HIS A 23 -31.48 15.18 -15.53
CA HIS A 23 -30.49 15.96 -14.77
C HIS A 23 -29.44 15.06 -14.11
N VAL A 24 -29.80 13.83 -13.70
CA VAL A 24 -28.88 12.84 -13.15
C VAL A 24 -27.91 12.36 -14.23
N CYS A 25 -28.43 12.05 -15.43
CA CYS A 25 -27.59 11.72 -16.58
C CYS A 25 -26.61 12.85 -16.93
N THR A 26 -27.05 14.11 -16.81
CA THR A 26 -26.20 15.29 -17.04
C THR A 26 -25.09 15.38 -15.99
N ALA A 27 -25.41 15.16 -14.71
CA ALA A 27 -24.43 15.16 -13.64
C ALA A 27 -23.40 14.03 -13.82
N LEU A 28 -23.85 12.79 -14.11
CA LEU A 28 -22.99 11.66 -14.44
C LEU A 28 -22.06 11.98 -15.61
N ALA A 29 -22.59 12.54 -16.70
CA ALA A 29 -21.78 12.95 -17.85
C ALA A 29 -20.72 14.00 -17.49
N SER A 30 -21.04 14.96 -16.61
CA SER A 30 -20.08 15.96 -16.12
C SER A 30 -18.95 15.31 -15.29
N LEU A 31 -19.27 14.32 -14.45
CA LEU A 31 -18.26 13.57 -13.71
C LEU A 31 -17.35 12.80 -14.68
N LYS A 32 -17.92 12.12 -15.67
CA LYS A 32 -17.15 11.40 -16.70
C LYS A 32 -16.24 12.33 -17.49
N ALA A 33 -16.71 13.55 -17.80
CA ALA A 33 -15.92 14.58 -18.46
C ALA A 33 -14.72 15.07 -17.62
N SER A 34 -14.73 14.88 -16.30
CA SER A 34 -13.55 15.15 -15.44
C SER A 34 -12.42 14.12 -15.58
N GLY A 35 -12.63 13.05 -16.35
CA GLY A 35 -11.68 11.94 -16.53
C GLY A 35 -11.93 10.74 -15.63
N ARG A 36 -12.89 10.84 -14.70
CA ARG A 36 -13.30 9.75 -13.81
C ARG A 36 -14.16 8.71 -14.54
N LYS A 37 -14.12 7.49 -14.03
CA LYS A 37 -14.91 6.36 -14.52
C LYS A 37 -16.26 6.26 -13.83
N LEU A 38 -17.25 5.75 -14.55
CA LEU A 38 -18.58 5.47 -14.02
C LEU A 38 -18.85 3.97 -14.05
N LEU A 39 -19.27 3.44 -12.91
CA LEU A 39 -19.65 2.05 -12.73
C LEU A 39 -21.09 1.99 -12.24
N LEU A 40 -21.94 1.25 -12.94
CA LEU A 40 -23.32 0.98 -12.48
C LEU A 40 -23.37 -0.40 -11.84
N ILE A 41 -23.88 -0.49 -10.62
CA ILE A 41 -23.98 -1.73 -9.86
C ILE A 41 -25.46 -2.02 -9.59
N THR A 42 -25.97 -3.18 -9.99
CA THR A 42 -27.40 -3.48 -9.82
C THR A 42 -27.71 -4.96 -9.64
N GLY A 43 -28.81 -5.24 -8.96
CA GLY A 43 -29.41 -6.57 -8.89
C GLY A 43 -30.22 -6.93 -10.14
N ARG A 44 -30.53 -5.96 -11.01
CA ARG A 44 -31.37 -6.20 -12.19
C ARG A 44 -30.71 -7.15 -13.19
N GLU A 45 -31.54 -7.90 -13.89
CA GLU A 45 -31.16 -8.61 -15.10
C GLU A 45 -30.83 -7.63 -16.22
N LEU A 46 -29.85 -7.97 -17.07
CA LEU A 46 -29.37 -7.08 -18.11
C LEU A 46 -30.46 -6.64 -19.09
N GLN A 47 -31.34 -7.57 -19.51
CA GLN A 47 -32.40 -7.25 -20.46
C GLN A 47 -33.46 -6.32 -19.86
N ALA A 48 -33.82 -6.55 -18.61
CA ALA A 48 -34.70 -5.64 -17.88
C ALA A 48 -34.05 -4.26 -17.74
N LEU A 49 -32.76 -4.19 -17.42
CA LEU A 49 -32.04 -2.92 -17.33
C LEU A 49 -32.00 -2.17 -18.66
N LYS A 50 -31.62 -2.84 -19.77
CA LYS A 50 -31.59 -2.25 -21.13
C LYS A 50 -32.96 -1.70 -21.55
N HIS A 51 -34.05 -2.34 -21.12
CA HIS A 51 -35.39 -1.88 -21.43
C HIS A 51 -35.77 -0.60 -20.68
N HIS A 52 -35.37 -0.46 -19.41
CA HIS A 52 -35.75 0.69 -18.57
C HIS A 52 -34.79 1.87 -18.70
N PHE A 53 -33.52 1.60 -19.01
CA PHE A 53 -32.49 2.62 -19.10
C PHE A 53 -31.63 2.41 -20.33
N THR A 54 -31.82 3.28 -21.32
CA THR A 54 -31.16 3.17 -22.64
C THR A 54 -29.79 3.83 -22.70
N GLN A 55 -29.44 4.68 -21.72
CA GLN A 55 -28.19 5.45 -21.69
C GLN A 55 -27.07 4.72 -20.91
N LEU A 56 -26.99 3.39 -21.08
CA LEU A 56 -25.95 2.58 -20.41
C LEU A 56 -24.53 2.94 -20.87
N ASP A 57 -24.39 3.55 -22.05
CA ASP A 57 -23.13 4.07 -22.60
C ASP A 57 -22.50 5.20 -21.77
N LEU A 58 -23.26 5.79 -20.85
CA LEU A 58 -22.71 6.68 -19.81
C LEU A 58 -21.73 5.93 -18.88
N PHE A 59 -21.91 4.63 -18.66
CA PHE A 59 -21.07 3.85 -17.76
C PHE A 59 -19.90 3.21 -18.53
N ASP A 60 -18.73 3.15 -17.90
CA ASP A 60 -17.57 2.45 -18.44
C ASP A 60 -17.74 0.93 -18.32
N LEU A 61 -18.34 0.45 -17.22
CA LEU A 61 -18.79 -0.93 -17.04
C LEU A 61 -20.06 -0.97 -16.19
N VAL A 62 -20.86 -2.02 -16.40
CA VAL A 62 -22.11 -2.26 -15.67
C VAL A 62 -22.05 -3.64 -15.04
N VAL A 63 -22.18 -3.69 -13.73
CA VAL A 63 -22.29 -4.91 -12.93
C VAL A 63 -23.77 -5.20 -12.72
N VAL A 64 -24.25 -6.29 -13.31
CA VAL A 64 -25.66 -6.71 -13.24
C VAL A 64 -25.81 -8.03 -12.48
N GLU A 65 -27.05 -8.42 -12.18
CA GLU A 65 -27.37 -9.67 -11.47
C GLU A 65 -26.64 -9.80 -10.12
N ASN A 66 -26.56 -8.71 -9.35
CA ASN A 66 -25.82 -8.61 -8.08
C ASN A 66 -24.36 -9.08 -8.20
N GLY A 67 -23.69 -8.78 -9.31
CA GLY A 67 -22.26 -9.09 -9.47
C GLY A 67 -21.93 -10.39 -10.17
N ALA A 68 -22.93 -11.11 -10.66
CA ALA A 68 -22.70 -12.35 -11.41
C ALA A 68 -22.31 -12.13 -12.87
N LEU A 69 -22.66 -10.97 -13.43
CA LEU A 69 -22.46 -10.67 -14.85
C LEU A 69 -21.94 -9.23 -15.01
N LEU A 70 -20.91 -9.09 -15.83
CA LEU A 70 -20.33 -7.82 -16.23
C LEU A 70 -20.75 -7.50 -17.66
N TYR A 71 -21.13 -6.26 -17.90
CA TYR A 71 -21.51 -5.75 -19.22
C TYR A 71 -20.67 -4.53 -19.58
N ASP A 72 -20.10 -4.54 -20.78
CA ASP A 72 -19.37 -3.42 -21.38
C ASP A 72 -20.28 -2.74 -22.41
N PRO A 73 -20.87 -1.56 -22.11
CA PRO A 73 -21.76 -0.85 -23.01
C PRO A 73 -21.11 -0.40 -24.32
N ARG A 74 -19.78 -0.21 -24.33
CA ARG A 74 -19.05 0.29 -25.50
C ARG A 74 -18.88 -0.79 -26.56
N THR A 75 -18.67 -2.04 -26.13
CA THR A 75 -18.49 -3.19 -27.03
C THR A 75 -19.72 -4.07 -27.14
N ASP A 76 -20.76 -3.80 -26.33
CA ASP A 76 -21.96 -4.62 -26.17
C ASP A 76 -21.64 -6.09 -25.82
N THR A 77 -20.64 -6.29 -24.95
CA THR A 77 -20.18 -7.63 -24.56
C THR A 77 -20.60 -7.97 -23.13
N GLU A 78 -21.10 -9.19 -22.96
CA GLU A 78 -21.43 -9.84 -21.68
C GLU A 78 -20.27 -10.74 -21.23
N GLU A 79 -19.87 -10.65 -19.97
CA GLU A 79 -18.87 -11.52 -19.35
C GLU A 79 -19.45 -12.09 -18.06
N LEU A 80 -19.63 -13.41 -18.03
CA LEU A 80 -20.16 -14.11 -16.88
C LEU A 80 -19.03 -14.33 -15.85
N ILE A 81 -19.18 -13.78 -14.65
CA ILE A 81 -18.19 -13.86 -13.57
C ILE A 81 -18.47 -15.07 -12.66
N ALA A 82 -19.69 -15.59 -12.69
CA ALA A 82 -20.16 -16.68 -11.83
C ALA A 82 -20.72 -17.86 -12.63
N ASP A 83 -21.02 -18.97 -11.95
CA ASP A 83 -21.71 -20.08 -12.59
C ASP A 83 -23.09 -19.67 -13.11
N SER A 84 -23.53 -20.31 -14.20
CA SER A 84 -24.85 -20.06 -14.78
C SER A 84 -25.97 -20.50 -13.84
N ALA A 85 -27.16 -19.92 -14.03
CA ALA A 85 -28.34 -20.22 -13.23
C ALA A 85 -28.67 -21.72 -13.31
N SER A 86 -28.86 -22.36 -12.14
CA SER A 86 -29.17 -23.79 -12.05
C SER A 86 -30.51 -24.10 -12.71
N THR A 87 -30.47 -24.83 -13.83
CA THR A 87 -31.67 -25.29 -14.52
C THR A 87 -32.49 -26.25 -13.66
N GLU A 88 -31.82 -27.12 -12.89
CA GLU A 88 -32.46 -28.06 -11.96
C GLU A 88 -33.23 -27.34 -10.86
N LEU A 89 -32.67 -26.26 -10.29
CA LEU A 89 -33.37 -25.45 -9.29
C LEU A 89 -34.58 -24.75 -9.90
N VAL A 90 -34.46 -24.19 -11.10
CA VAL A 90 -35.57 -23.53 -11.81
C VAL A 90 -36.73 -24.49 -12.04
N GLU A 91 -36.44 -25.71 -12.52
CA GLU A 91 -37.45 -26.75 -12.71
C GLU A 91 -38.10 -27.16 -11.39
N ARG A 92 -37.29 -27.38 -10.35
CA ARG A 92 -37.80 -27.73 -9.01
C ARG A 92 -38.71 -26.67 -8.41
N LEU A 93 -38.38 -25.39 -8.59
CA LEU A 93 -39.21 -24.27 -8.13
C LEU A 93 -40.53 -24.20 -8.88
N ARG A 94 -40.52 -24.42 -10.20
CA ARG A 94 -41.75 -24.52 -11.01
C ARG A 94 -42.62 -25.68 -10.57
N ASP A 95 -42.03 -26.84 -10.29
CA ASP A 95 -42.75 -28.02 -9.77
C ASP A 95 -43.41 -27.76 -8.42
N LYS A 96 -42.77 -26.93 -7.58
CA LYS A 96 -43.32 -26.47 -6.29
C LYS A 96 -44.35 -25.34 -6.42
N GLY A 97 -44.71 -24.95 -7.65
CA GLY A 97 -45.75 -23.95 -7.91
C GLY A 97 -45.31 -22.51 -7.71
N VAL A 98 -44.00 -22.22 -7.75
CA VAL A 98 -43.49 -20.84 -7.71
C VAL A 98 -43.88 -20.15 -9.02
N SER A 99 -44.90 -19.29 -8.95
CA SER A 99 -45.55 -18.70 -10.13
C SER A 99 -44.82 -17.47 -10.68
N SER A 100 -44.06 -16.76 -9.85
CA SER A 100 -43.32 -15.56 -10.19
C SER A 100 -41.82 -15.84 -10.12
N LEU A 101 -41.26 -16.38 -11.20
CA LEU A 101 -39.84 -16.71 -11.30
C LEU A 101 -39.19 -15.90 -12.42
N SER A 102 -38.13 -15.17 -12.07
CA SER A 102 -37.25 -14.48 -13.00
C SER A 102 -35.91 -15.21 -13.06
N VAL A 103 -35.37 -15.43 -14.26
CA VAL A 103 -34.15 -16.21 -14.47
C VAL A 103 -33.23 -15.43 -15.38
N GLY A 104 -32.17 -14.88 -14.80
CA GLY A 104 -31.08 -14.24 -15.51
C GLY A 104 -30.06 -15.24 -16.04
N ARG A 105 -28.84 -14.76 -16.33
CA ARG A 105 -27.72 -15.62 -16.72
C ARG A 105 -27.23 -16.49 -15.57
N SER A 106 -27.16 -15.92 -14.38
CA SER A 106 -26.71 -16.58 -13.14
C SER A 106 -27.72 -16.44 -12.00
N VAL A 107 -28.42 -15.30 -11.93
CA VAL A 107 -29.41 -15.07 -10.87
C VAL A 107 -30.72 -15.79 -11.13
N ILE A 108 -31.31 -16.36 -10.09
CA ILE A 108 -32.70 -16.80 -10.07
C ILE A 108 -33.42 -15.95 -9.03
N ALA A 109 -34.41 -15.16 -9.44
CA ALA A 109 -35.18 -14.30 -8.56
C ALA A 109 -36.64 -14.77 -8.42
N THR A 110 -37.15 -14.68 -7.20
CA THR A 110 -38.57 -14.85 -6.88
C THR A 110 -38.96 -13.84 -5.81
N TRP A 111 -40.19 -13.90 -5.30
CA TRP A 111 -40.72 -12.94 -4.33
C TRP A 111 -41.37 -13.66 -3.16
N HIS A 112 -41.61 -12.93 -2.06
CA HIS A 112 -42.43 -13.42 -0.96
C HIS A 112 -43.79 -13.94 -1.47
N PRO A 113 -44.31 -15.09 -1.00
CA PRO A 113 -43.84 -15.92 0.13
C PRO A 113 -43.08 -17.20 -0.26
N PHE A 114 -42.25 -17.16 -1.31
CA PHE A 114 -41.60 -18.37 -1.84
C PHE A 114 -40.26 -18.73 -1.17
N GLU A 115 -39.89 -18.12 -0.04
CA GLU A 115 -38.62 -18.33 0.67
C GLU A 115 -38.40 -19.81 1.01
N ASP A 116 -39.39 -20.45 1.63
CA ASP A 116 -39.31 -21.85 2.07
C ASP A 116 -39.18 -22.82 0.89
N ALA A 117 -39.84 -22.50 -0.22
CA ALA A 117 -39.75 -23.28 -1.45
C ALA A 117 -38.32 -23.23 -2.02
N VAL A 118 -37.68 -22.07 -1.98
CA VAL A 118 -36.27 -21.89 -2.38
C VAL A 118 -35.34 -22.66 -1.45
N ILE A 119 -35.41 -22.44 -0.14
CA ILE A 119 -34.53 -23.08 0.85
C ILE A 119 -34.64 -24.61 0.76
N SER A 120 -35.86 -25.13 0.72
CA SER A 120 -36.08 -26.59 0.64
C SER A 120 -35.55 -27.16 -0.67
N SER A 121 -35.70 -26.47 -1.80
CA SER A 121 -35.23 -26.96 -3.10
C SER A 121 -33.70 -26.97 -3.20
N ILE A 122 -33.03 -25.92 -2.69
CA ILE A 122 -31.56 -25.88 -2.60
C ILE A 122 -31.04 -27.06 -1.78
N ARG A 123 -31.68 -27.35 -0.63
CA ARG A 123 -31.30 -28.47 0.25
C ARG A 123 -31.55 -29.84 -0.38
N GLU A 124 -32.71 -30.03 -1.01
CA GLU A 124 -33.08 -31.30 -1.66
C GLU A 124 -32.15 -31.65 -2.82
N LEU A 125 -31.71 -30.64 -3.57
CA LEU A 125 -30.79 -30.80 -4.70
C LEU A 125 -29.31 -30.82 -4.27
N GLY A 126 -29.00 -30.51 -3.01
CA GLY A 126 -27.62 -30.45 -2.52
C GLY A 126 -26.79 -29.33 -3.16
N LEU A 127 -27.42 -28.21 -3.52
CA LEU A 127 -26.76 -27.08 -4.19
C LEU A 127 -26.10 -26.13 -3.18
N GLU A 128 -24.92 -25.61 -3.52
CA GLU A 128 -24.19 -24.62 -2.72
C GLU A 128 -24.50 -23.18 -3.18
N LEU A 129 -25.77 -22.80 -3.07
CA LEU A 129 -26.27 -21.48 -3.47
C LEU A 129 -26.62 -20.62 -2.25
N GLN A 130 -26.46 -19.31 -2.40
CA GLN A 130 -26.83 -18.34 -1.38
C GLN A 130 -28.11 -17.58 -1.77
N MET A 131 -28.88 -17.20 -0.75
CA MET A 131 -30.07 -16.36 -0.89
C MET A 131 -29.77 -14.96 -0.38
N THR A 132 -30.03 -13.96 -1.22
CA THR A 132 -29.93 -12.54 -0.89
C THR A 132 -31.32 -11.91 -0.97
N PHE A 133 -31.65 -11.06 0.00
CA PHE A 133 -32.92 -10.36 0.06
C PHE A 133 -32.75 -8.92 -0.42
N ASN A 134 -33.72 -8.43 -1.18
CA ASN A 134 -33.84 -7.02 -1.55
C ASN A 134 -35.32 -6.63 -1.48
N LYS A 135 -35.72 -5.99 -0.37
CA LYS A 135 -37.14 -5.72 -0.06
C LYS A 135 -37.95 -7.04 -0.13
N ASP A 136 -38.98 -7.12 -0.97
CA ASP A 136 -39.80 -8.34 -1.14
C ASP A 136 -39.21 -9.38 -2.11
N ALA A 137 -38.08 -9.07 -2.76
CA ALA A 137 -37.43 -9.94 -3.72
C ALA A 137 -36.39 -10.85 -3.05
N ILE A 138 -36.36 -12.11 -3.50
CA ILE A 138 -35.44 -13.17 -3.08
C ILE A 138 -34.59 -13.52 -4.28
N MET A 139 -33.28 -13.35 -4.17
CA MET A 139 -32.33 -13.56 -5.25
C MET A 139 -31.39 -14.70 -4.88
N VAL A 140 -31.34 -15.74 -5.71
CA VAL A 140 -30.52 -16.93 -5.53
C VAL A 140 -29.34 -16.87 -6.49
N LEU A 141 -28.14 -16.98 -5.94
CA LEU A 141 -26.87 -16.81 -6.64
C LEU A 141 -25.86 -17.86 -6.18
N PRO A 142 -24.79 -18.11 -6.94
CA PRO A 142 -23.65 -18.87 -6.44
C PRO A 142 -23.05 -18.24 -5.19
N THR A 143 -22.51 -19.09 -4.29
CA THR A 143 -21.90 -18.63 -3.04
C THR A 143 -20.74 -17.68 -3.32
N GLY A 144 -20.66 -16.58 -2.58
CA GLY A 144 -19.61 -15.56 -2.74
C GLY A 144 -19.89 -14.49 -3.80
N VAL A 145 -20.94 -14.64 -4.61
CA VAL A 145 -21.31 -13.67 -5.65
C VAL A 145 -22.22 -12.57 -5.09
N ASN A 146 -21.72 -11.34 -5.06
CA ASN A 146 -22.47 -10.18 -4.61
C ASN A 146 -22.01 -8.90 -5.32
N LYS A 147 -22.66 -7.77 -5.03
CA LYS A 147 -22.31 -6.47 -5.64
C LYS A 147 -20.83 -6.10 -5.45
N ALA A 148 -20.18 -6.50 -4.35
CA ALA A 148 -18.77 -6.24 -4.09
C ALA A 148 -17.83 -7.13 -4.93
N SER A 149 -18.17 -8.41 -5.13
CA SER A 149 -17.39 -9.30 -6.00
C SER A 149 -17.48 -8.83 -7.45
N GLY A 150 -18.67 -8.42 -7.90
CA GLY A 150 -18.86 -7.83 -9.23
C GLY A 150 -18.14 -6.50 -9.42
N LEU A 151 -18.20 -5.60 -8.43
CA LEU A 151 -17.42 -4.36 -8.44
C LEU A 151 -15.91 -4.64 -8.48
N SER A 152 -15.42 -5.59 -7.68
CA SER A 152 -14.01 -6.00 -7.69
C SER A 152 -13.56 -6.49 -9.06
N ALA A 153 -14.39 -7.30 -9.75
CA ALA A 153 -14.11 -7.77 -11.10
C ALA A 153 -14.08 -6.63 -12.13
N ALA A 154 -15.04 -5.69 -12.04
CA ALA A 154 -15.07 -4.51 -12.90
C ALA A 154 -13.83 -3.62 -12.69
N LEU A 155 -13.45 -3.38 -11.43
CA LEU A 155 -12.27 -2.59 -11.08
C LEU A 155 -10.97 -3.26 -11.52
N LEU A 156 -10.88 -4.60 -11.43
CA LEU A 156 -9.76 -5.35 -11.98
C LEU A 156 -9.61 -5.14 -13.48
N ARG A 157 -10.72 -5.20 -14.24
CA ARG A 157 -10.73 -4.95 -15.70
C ARG A 157 -10.34 -3.51 -16.06
N LEU A 158 -10.70 -2.54 -15.21
CA LEU A 158 -10.30 -1.14 -15.38
C LEU A 158 -8.89 -0.83 -14.83
N GLY A 159 -8.30 -1.76 -14.07
CA GLY A 159 -7.06 -1.55 -13.34
C GLY A 159 -7.18 -0.57 -12.16
N ILE A 160 -8.38 -0.24 -11.67
CA ILE A 160 -8.57 0.78 -10.63
C ILE A 160 -8.51 0.14 -9.22
N CYS A 161 -7.82 0.81 -8.29
CA CYS A 161 -7.82 0.44 -6.88
C CYS A 161 -9.14 0.83 -6.21
N GLU A 162 -9.66 -0.07 -5.37
CA GLU A 162 -10.91 0.09 -4.63
C GLU A 162 -10.90 1.33 -3.72
N LEU A 163 -9.74 1.65 -3.13
CA LEU A 163 -9.55 2.85 -2.30
C LEU A 163 -9.66 4.16 -3.10
N ASN A 164 -9.61 4.10 -4.42
CA ASN A 164 -9.78 5.24 -5.32
C ASN A 164 -11.21 5.30 -5.91
N VAL A 165 -12.17 4.60 -5.30
CA VAL A 165 -13.58 4.57 -5.73
C VAL A 165 -14.47 5.22 -4.68
N VAL A 166 -15.39 6.06 -5.13
CA VAL A 166 -16.55 6.49 -4.35
C VAL A 166 -17.71 5.56 -4.67
N GLY A 167 -18.33 4.96 -3.66
CA GLY A 167 -19.53 4.15 -3.78
C GLY A 167 -20.76 4.88 -3.25
N VAL A 168 -21.93 4.71 -3.88
CA VAL A 168 -23.22 5.23 -3.36
C VAL A 168 -24.35 4.22 -3.54
N GLY A 169 -25.13 4.01 -2.47
CA GLY A 169 -26.26 3.07 -2.44
C GLY A 169 -27.33 3.44 -1.42
N ASP A 170 -28.38 2.61 -1.32
CA ASP A 170 -29.56 2.84 -0.48
C ASP A 170 -30.02 1.63 0.34
N ALA A 171 -29.72 0.40 -0.07
CA ALA A 171 -30.38 -0.81 0.44
C ALA A 171 -29.41 -1.87 1.00
N GLU A 172 -29.94 -2.96 1.57
CA GLU A 172 -29.17 -3.99 2.28
C GLU A 172 -28.09 -4.67 1.42
N ASN A 173 -28.35 -4.86 0.13
CA ASN A 173 -27.40 -5.50 -0.79
C ASN A 173 -26.22 -4.59 -1.17
N ASP A 174 -26.25 -3.31 -0.80
CA ASP A 174 -25.19 -2.34 -1.09
C ASP A 174 -24.05 -2.37 -0.06
N HIS A 175 -24.31 -2.88 1.15
CA HIS A 175 -23.34 -2.93 2.26
C HIS A 175 -21.98 -3.45 1.81
N ALA A 176 -21.97 -4.55 1.06
CA ALA A 176 -20.75 -5.23 0.67
C ALA A 176 -19.88 -4.39 -0.27
N PHE A 177 -20.47 -3.75 -1.29
CA PHE A 177 -19.66 -3.00 -2.26
C PHE A 177 -19.26 -1.62 -1.72
N LEU A 178 -20.10 -1.00 -0.88
CA LEU A 178 -19.74 0.24 -0.19
C LEU A 178 -18.55 0.02 0.75
N ALA A 179 -18.48 -1.12 1.43
CA ALA A 179 -17.40 -1.43 2.37
C ALA A 179 -16.01 -1.49 1.73
N ILE A 180 -15.91 -1.90 0.46
CA ILE A 180 -14.63 -1.97 -0.27
C ILE A 180 -14.21 -0.61 -0.86
N CYS A 181 -15.14 0.34 -1.03
CA CYS A 181 -14.84 1.65 -1.60
C CYS A 181 -14.03 2.52 -0.62
N GLY A 182 -13.12 3.34 -1.16
CA GLY A 182 -12.39 4.34 -0.38
C GLY A 182 -13.27 5.44 0.22
N CYS A 183 -14.45 5.66 -0.36
CA CYS A 183 -15.50 6.50 0.21
C CYS A 183 -16.87 5.84 -0.01
N ALA A 184 -17.63 5.63 1.06
CA ALA A 184 -19.01 5.15 1.01
C ALA A 184 -20.00 6.30 1.26
N ALA A 185 -20.97 6.48 0.37
CA ALA A 185 -22.03 7.46 0.51
C ALA A 185 -23.41 6.79 0.55
N ALA A 186 -24.33 7.40 1.27
CA ALA A 186 -25.73 6.99 1.35
C ALA A 186 -26.63 8.14 0.90
N VAL A 187 -27.57 7.86 0.00
CA VAL A 187 -28.65 8.80 -0.34
C VAL A 187 -29.60 8.98 0.85
N ASN A 188 -30.31 10.09 0.94
CA ASN A 188 -31.14 10.37 2.13
C ASN A 188 -32.32 9.40 2.31
N ASN A 189 -32.77 8.70 1.27
CA ASN A 189 -33.77 7.63 1.35
C ASN A 189 -33.18 6.25 1.70
N ALA A 190 -31.87 6.16 1.92
CA ALA A 190 -31.22 4.91 2.32
C ALA A 190 -31.70 4.41 3.69
N ILE A 191 -31.66 3.10 3.87
CA ILE A 191 -31.95 2.46 5.15
C ILE A 191 -30.94 2.87 6.23
N ASP A 192 -31.36 2.85 7.49
CA ASP A 192 -30.52 3.30 8.61
C ASP A 192 -29.22 2.51 8.74
N SER A 193 -29.24 1.22 8.40
CA SER A 193 -28.04 0.38 8.46
C SER A 193 -26.96 0.85 7.47
N ILE A 194 -27.35 1.32 6.28
CA ILE A 194 -26.44 1.87 5.27
C ILE A 194 -25.91 3.23 5.72
N LYS A 195 -26.80 4.13 6.18
CA LYS A 195 -26.41 5.45 6.70
C LYS A 195 -25.43 5.35 7.87
N ALA A 196 -25.61 4.38 8.76
CA ALA A 196 -24.74 4.17 9.91
C ALA A 196 -23.29 3.77 9.56
N ARG A 197 -23.06 3.28 8.33
CA ARG A 197 -21.74 2.84 7.85
C ARG A 197 -21.16 3.72 6.75
N ALA A 198 -21.95 4.61 6.17
CA ALA A 198 -21.49 5.52 5.14
C ALA A 198 -20.57 6.58 5.74
N ASP A 199 -19.49 6.91 5.02
CA ASP A 199 -18.64 8.07 5.33
C ASP A 199 -19.43 9.37 5.13
N ILE A 200 -20.42 9.36 4.23
CA ILE A 200 -21.24 10.53 3.87
C ILE A 200 -22.71 10.15 3.80
N CYS A 201 -23.52 10.83 4.60
CA CYS A 201 -24.97 10.82 4.43
C CYS A 201 -25.38 12.08 3.65
N LEU A 202 -25.90 11.89 2.44
CA LEU A 202 -26.30 12.98 1.55
C LEU A 202 -27.61 13.61 2.05
N SER A 203 -27.83 14.88 1.72
CA SER A 203 -29.04 15.59 2.14
C SER A 203 -30.25 15.28 1.25
N GLN A 204 -30.01 14.89 0.00
CA GLN A 204 -31.05 14.61 -1.00
C GLN A 204 -31.27 13.11 -1.22
N ASP A 205 -32.50 12.77 -1.60
CA ASP A 205 -32.90 11.41 -1.96
C ASP A 205 -32.58 11.09 -3.43
N HIS A 206 -32.45 9.80 -3.72
CA HIS A 206 -32.30 9.23 -5.06
C HIS A 206 -31.27 10.00 -5.90
N GLY A 207 -31.55 10.20 -7.19
CA GLY A 207 -30.60 10.77 -8.14
C GLY A 207 -30.18 12.21 -7.81
N ARG A 208 -30.98 12.95 -7.02
CA ARG A 208 -30.58 14.27 -6.52
C ARG A 208 -29.46 14.16 -5.49
N GLY A 209 -29.48 13.13 -4.64
CA GLY A 209 -28.36 12.81 -3.75
C GLY A 209 -27.10 12.48 -4.55
N VAL A 210 -27.22 11.70 -5.61
CA VAL A 210 -26.07 11.39 -6.48
C VAL A 210 -25.52 12.65 -7.16
N CYS A 211 -26.37 13.61 -7.56
CA CYS A 211 -25.92 14.90 -8.08
C CYS A 211 -25.14 15.71 -7.01
N GLU A 212 -25.67 15.78 -5.77
CA GLU A 212 -24.97 16.40 -4.63
C GLU A 212 -23.60 15.77 -4.39
N LEU A 213 -23.51 14.44 -4.43
CA LEU A 213 -22.26 13.72 -4.27
C LEU A 213 -21.26 14.02 -5.40
N ILE A 214 -21.72 14.10 -6.64
CA ILE A 214 -20.88 14.45 -7.80
C ILE A 214 -20.29 15.85 -7.63
N ASP A 215 -21.11 16.83 -7.21
CA ASP A 215 -20.64 18.19 -6.96
C ASP A 215 -19.59 18.21 -5.84
N MET A 216 -19.83 17.48 -4.75
CA MET A 216 -18.87 17.34 -3.64
C MET A 216 -17.55 16.69 -4.10
N LEU A 217 -17.63 15.62 -4.89
CA LEU A 217 -16.48 14.89 -5.41
C LEU A 217 -15.64 15.76 -6.36
N LEU A 218 -16.27 16.51 -7.25
CA LEU A 218 -15.58 17.43 -8.16
C LEU A 218 -14.88 18.58 -7.42
N GLN A 219 -15.43 19.02 -6.28
CA GLN A 219 -14.88 20.12 -5.49
C GLN A 219 -13.80 19.69 -4.49
N LYS A 220 -14.02 18.57 -3.79
CA LYS A 220 -13.20 18.17 -2.63
C LYS A 220 -12.23 17.03 -2.93
N ASP A 221 -12.56 16.16 -3.87
CA ASP A 221 -11.77 14.97 -4.23
C ASP A 221 -11.30 14.18 -2.98
N ALA A 222 -10.00 14.09 -2.66
CA ALA A 222 -9.51 13.39 -1.47
C ALA A 222 -10.08 13.92 -0.15
N ALA A 223 -10.37 15.22 -0.05
CA ALA A 223 -10.92 15.86 1.15
C ALA A 223 -12.42 15.55 1.37
N LEU A 224 -13.00 14.67 0.55
CA LEU A 224 -14.36 14.18 0.68
C LEU A 224 -14.54 13.29 1.94
N VAL A 225 -13.49 12.59 2.35
CA VAL A 225 -13.45 11.71 3.52
C VAL A 225 -12.39 12.17 4.53
N PRO A 226 -12.54 11.81 5.82
CA PRO A 226 -11.50 12.04 6.81
C PRO A 226 -10.19 11.33 6.43
N VAL A 227 -9.05 11.91 6.82
CA VAL A 227 -7.72 11.37 6.48
C VAL A 227 -7.50 9.96 7.03
N GLU A 228 -8.17 9.59 8.10
CA GLU A 228 -8.16 8.25 8.69
C GLU A 228 -8.67 7.16 7.74
N ARG A 229 -9.51 7.53 6.76
CA ARG A 229 -10.10 6.59 5.80
C ARG A 229 -9.14 6.23 4.66
N ILE A 230 -8.30 7.18 4.24
CA ILE A 230 -7.48 7.08 3.02
C ILE A 230 -5.99 7.39 3.24
N GLY A 231 -5.60 7.86 4.43
CA GLY A 231 -4.22 8.15 4.78
C GLY A 231 -3.50 6.94 5.35
N VAL A 232 -2.20 7.10 5.63
CA VAL A 232 -1.40 6.12 6.38
C VAL A 232 -1.07 6.66 7.77
N GLN A 233 -1.13 5.81 8.79
CA GLN A 233 -0.82 6.22 10.15
C GLN A 233 0.70 6.41 10.30
N LEU A 234 1.13 7.60 10.73
CA LEU A 234 2.54 7.93 10.97
C LEU A 234 3.04 7.56 12.36
N GLY A 235 2.13 7.34 13.31
CA GLY A 235 2.46 6.92 14.67
C GLY A 235 1.46 7.43 15.69
N ARG A 236 1.92 7.58 16.94
CA ARG A 236 1.15 8.16 18.03
C ARG A 236 1.98 9.21 18.78
N THR A 237 1.32 10.27 19.22
CA THR A 237 1.89 11.26 20.13
C THR A 237 1.96 10.73 21.56
N ALA A 238 2.62 11.46 22.47
CA ALA A 238 2.72 11.10 23.89
C ALA A 238 1.36 10.98 24.60
N ASP A 239 0.35 11.75 24.17
CA ASP A 239 -1.05 11.66 24.62
C ASP A 239 -1.88 10.60 23.86
N ALA A 240 -1.20 9.66 23.19
CA ALA A 240 -1.78 8.54 22.45
C ALA A 240 -2.68 8.92 21.25
N ARG A 241 -2.65 10.17 20.79
CA ARG A 241 -3.36 10.61 19.59
C ARG A 241 -2.64 10.06 18.34
N LYS A 242 -3.41 9.47 17.41
CA LYS A 242 -2.89 9.00 16.13
C LYS A 242 -2.66 10.18 15.19
N VAL A 243 -1.55 10.15 14.45
CA VAL A 243 -1.23 11.12 13.40
C VAL A 243 -1.23 10.41 12.06
N TRP A 244 -1.75 11.06 11.03
CA TRP A 244 -2.00 10.49 9.71
C TRP A 244 -1.35 11.33 8.62
N LEU A 245 -0.87 10.66 7.57
CA LEU A 245 -0.37 11.27 6.35
C LEU A 245 -1.44 11.17 5.27
N PRO A 246 -1.90 12.30 4.70
CA PRO A 246 -2.81 12.29 3.55
C PRO A 246 -2.19 11.58 2.33
N PRO A 247 -2.99 10.87 1.50
CA PRO A 247 -2.49 10.02 0.41
C PRO A 247 -1.80 10.78 -0.73
N GLU A 248 -1.95 12.09 -0.81
CA GLU A 248 -1.30 12.92 -1.83
C GLU A 248 -0.01 13.58 -1.30
N SER A 249 0.28 13.47 -0.01
CA SER A 249 1.40 14.16 0.64
C SER A 249 2.76 13.55 0.30
N VAL A 250 3.79 14.38 0.36
CA VAL A 250 5.20 13.96 0.35
C VAL A 250 5.75 14.00 1.77
N LEU A 251 6.13 12.83 2.27
CA LEU A 251 6.83 12.65 3.54
C LEU A 251 8.34 12.54 3.29
N LEU A 252 9.14 13.35 4.00
CA LEU A 252 10.59 13.21 4.04
C LEU A 252 11.02 12.65 5.40
N VAL A 253 11.71 11.51 5.39
CA VAL A 253 12.24 10.81 6.58
C VAL A 253 13.76 10.96 6.60
N ILE A 254 14.28 11.62 7.64
CA ILE A 254 15.72 11.93 7.77
C ILE A 254 16.24 11.41 9.10
N GLY A 255 17.50 10.98 9.11
CA GLY A 255 18.18 10.57 10.33
C GLY A 255 19.52 9.93 10.02
N ASN A 256 20.43 10.03 10.99
CA ASN A 256 21.76 9.46 10.88
C ASN A 256 21.68 7.94 10.61
N SER A 257 22.77 7.35 10.11
CA SER A 257 22.89 5.89 10.12
C SER A 257 22.67 5.38 11.55
N GLY A 258 22.00 4.24 11.70
CA GLY A 258 21.62 3.73 13.02
C GLY A 258 20.29 4.25 13.58
N SER A 259 19.72 5.35 13.06
CA SER A 259 18.60 6.05 13.73
C SER A 259 17.22 5.35 13.68
N GLY A 260 17.11 4.20 13.02
CA GLY A 260 15.84 3.47 12.87
C GLY A 260 14.97 3.90 11.68
N LYS A 261 15.51 4.63 10.67
CA LYS A 261 14.76 5.00 9.45
C LYS A 261 14.14 3.80 8.75
N SER A 262 14.96 2.81 8.41
CA SER A 262 14.51 1.64 7.67
C SER A 262 13.47 0.86 8.47
N SER A 263 13.65 0.72 9.79
CA SER A 263 12.66 0.13 10.71
C SER A 263 11.34 0.91 10.75
N TYR A 264 11.39 2.24 10.75
CA TYR A 264 10.20 3.09 10.69
C TYR A 264 9.45 2.93 9.36
N VAL A 265 10.18 2.83 8.25
CA VAL A 265 9.61 2.60 6.92
C VAL A 265 9.01 1.20 6.80
N THR A 266 9.67 0.16 7.33
CA THR A 266 9.08 -1.20 7.44
C THR A 266 7.81 -1.18 8.29
N TRP A 267 7.80 -0.43 9.40
CA TRP A 267 6.59 -0.28 10.20
C TRP A 267 5.47 0.44 9.41
N LEU A 268 5.80 1.43 8.57
CA LEU A 268 4.84 2.09 7.69
C LEU A 268 4.28 1.12 6.64
N THR A 269 5.10 0.26 6.05
CA THR A 269 4.62 -0.71 5.03
C THR A 269 3.65 -1.71 5.65
N GLU A 270 3.85 -2.15 6.89
CA GLU A 270 2.86 -2.97 7.62
C GLU A 270 1.52 -2.24 7.78
N ARG A 271 1.54 -0.95 8.15
CA ARG A 271 0.30 -0.16 8.26
C ARG A 271 -0.39 0.00 6.91
N MET A 272 0.38 0.12 5.83
CA MET A 272 -0.18 0.16 4.47
C MET A 272 -0.85 -1.17 4.11
N VAL A 273 -0.23 -2.31 4.40
CA VAL A 273 -0.82 -3.64 4.18
C VAL A 273 -2.12 -3.81 4.97
N GLU A 274 -2.13 -3.44 6.24
CA GLU A 274 -3.33 -3.45 7.09
C GLU A 274 -4.46 -2.58 6.54
N ALA A 275 -4.11 -1.44 5.93
CA ALA A 275 -5.05 -0.52 5.28
C ALA A 275 -5.39 -0.92 3.83
N HIS A 276 -4.90 -2.06 3.33
CA HIS A 276 -5.02 -2.49 1.93
C HIS A 276 -4.47 -1.48 0.91
N GLN A 277 -3.48 -0.68 1.32
CA GLN A 277 -2.76 0.29 0.49
C GLN A 277 -1.53 -0.38 -0.11
N GLY A 278 -1.52 -0.55 -1.44
CA GLY A 278 -0.36 -1.13 -2.13
C GLY A 278 0.81 -0.14 -2.21
N PHE A 279 2.04 -0.62 -2.13
CA PHE A 279 3.23 0.24 -2.21
C PHE A 279 4.29 -0.27 -3.20
N CYS A 280 5.15 0.65 -3.63
CA CYS A 280 6.35 0.36 -4.40
C CYS A 280 7.57 1.01 -3.74
N ILE A 281 8.57 0.22 -3.36
CA ILE A 281 9.83 0.69 -2.75
C ILE A 281 10.93 0.66 -3.79
N ILE A 282 11.72 1.73 -3.89
CA ILE A 282 12.97 1.76 -4.65
C ILE A 282 14.11 1.67 -3.63
N ASP A 283 14.83 0.55 -3.65
CA ASP A 283 15.79 0.15 -2.61
C ASP A 283 17.22 0.04 -3.19
N PRO A 284 18.12 1.00 -2.89
CA PRO A 284 19.50 0.98 -3.36
C PRO A 284 20.47 0.22 -2.45
N GLU A 285 20.09 -0.11 -1.20
CA GLU A 285 20.98 -0.75 -0.22
C GLU A 285 20.63 -2.22 0.03
N GLY A 286 19.44 -2.66 -0.37
CA GLY A 286 18.97 -4.04 -0.21
C GLY A 286 18.32 -4.31 1.15
N ASP A 287 17.93 -3.27 1.90
CA ASP A 287 17.30 -3.39 3.22
C ASP A 287 15.91 -4.06 3.15
N TYR A 288 15.27 -4.08 1.96
CA TYR A 288 13.91 -4.56 1.75
C TYR A 288 13.83 -5.83 0.88
N LEU A 289 14.96 -6.49 0.56
CA LEU A 289 14.99 -7.66 -0.33
C LEU A 289 14.10 -8.82 0.13
N SER A 290 13.94 -8.99 1.44
CA SER A 290 13.14 -10.04 2.08
C SER A 290 11.91 -9.49 2.80
N LEU A 291 11.36 -8.36 2.35
CA LEU A 291 10.17 -7.76 2.94
C LEU A 291 8.94 -8.68 2.74
N ASP A 292 8.26 -9.05 3.83
CA ASP A 292 7.10 -9.94 3.75
C ASP A 292 5.95 -9.25 3.01
N GLY A 293 5.26 -10.02 2.16
CA GLY A 293 4.12 -9.51 1.40
C GLY A 293 4.49 -8.59 0.22
N ALA A 294 5.77 -8.57 -0.19
CA ALA A 294 6.24 -7.86 -1.37
C ALA A 294 7.02 -8.79 -2.32
N VAL A 295 6.97 -8.47 -3.62
CA VAL A 295 7.78 -9.13 -4.64
C VAL A 295 8.96 -8.25 -5.00
N THR A 296 10.17 -8.81 -4.87
CA THR A 296 11.41 -8.11 -5.22
C THR A 296 11.72 -8.28 -6.70
N VAL A 297 12.01 -7.16 -7.36
CA VAL A 297 12.48 -7.05 -8.73
C VAL A 297 13.92 -6.56 -8.71
N GLY A 298 14.82 -7.31 -9.36
CA GLY A 298 16.27 -7.11 -9.24
C GLY A 298 16.84 -7.88 -8.04
N GLY A 299 18.10 -7.61 -7.69
CA GLY A 299 18.76 -8.23 -6.55
C GLY A 299 20.22 -7.82 -6.42
N LEU A 300 21.00 -8.64 -5.70
CA LEU A 300 22.42 -8.37 -5.41
C LEU A 300 23.26 -8.19 -6.69
N THR A 301 23.03 -9.05 -7.69
CA THR A 301 23.83 -9.12 -8.92
C THR A 301 22.99 -8.96 -10.19
N THR A 302 21.66 -8.95 -10.05
CA THR A 302 20.74 -8.88 -11.17
C THR A 302 20.07 -7.51 -11.19
N PRO A 303 20.16 -6.75 -12.30
CA PRO A 303 19.47 -5.47 -12.41
C PRO A 303 17.93 -5.67 -12.37
N PRO A 304 17.17 -4.64 -11.98
CA PRO A 304 15.71 -4.71 -11.97
C PRO A 304 15.14 -4.93 -13.37
N THR A 305 13.94 -5.52 -13.45
CA THR A 305 13.24 -5.85 -14.69
C THR A 305 12.64 -4.59 -15.35
N THR A 306 11.99 -4.78 -16.50
CA THR A 306 11.41 -3.70 -17.29
C THR A 306 10.18 -3.05 -16.64
N GLU A 307 9.83 -1.83 -17.09
CA GLU A 307 8.59 -1.14 -16.72
C GLU A 307 7.34 -2.02 -16.91
N GLU A 308 7.31 -2.85 -17.96
CA GLU A 308 6.22 -3.78 -18.24
C GLU A 308 6.07 -4.85 -17.14
N SER A 309 7.18 -5.37 -16.61
CA SER A 309 7.14 -6.32 -15.49
C SER A 309 6.62 -5.66 -14.22
N LEU A 310 7.07 -4.43 -13.95
CA LEU A 310 6.58 -3.63 -12.82
C LEU A 310 5.08 -3.33 -12.96
N HIS A 311 4.63 -3.00 -14.17
CA HIS A 311 3.22 -2.80 -14.50
C HIS A 311 2.38 -4.01 -14.12
N HIS A 312 2.77 -5.20 -14.59
CA HIS A 312 2.02 -6.42 -14.35
C HIS A 312 1.97 -6.80 -12.87
N LEU A 313 3.06 -6.62 -12.12
CA LEU A 313 3.07 -6.89 -10.68
C LEU A 313 2.12 -5.95 -9.92
N LEU A 314 2.15 -4.66 -10.24
CA LEU A 314 1.28 -3.67 -9.61
C LEU A 314 -0.19 -3.89 -9.98
N GLN A 315 -0.48 -4.26 -11.23
CA GLN A 315 -1.82 -4.65 -11.67
C GLN A 315 -2.32 -5.94 -11.00
N ALA A 316 -1.42 -6.90 -10.76
CA ALA A 316 -1.70 -8.11 -9.99
C ALA A 316 -1.88 -7.85 -8.49
N ARG A 317 -1.92 -6.58 -8.07
CA ARG A 317 -2.15 -6.13 -6.70
C ARG A 317 -1.04 -6.52 -5.72
N LEU A 318 0.18 -6.68 -6.23
CA LEU A 318 1.35 -7.03 -5.43
C LEU A 318 2.06 -5.75 -4.98
N ASN A 319 2.60 -5.77 -3.76
CA ASN A 319 3.58 -4.79 -3.34
C ASN A 319 4.91 -5.12 -4.02
N VAL A 320 5.67 -4.10 -4.41
CA VAL A 320 6.90 -4.31 -5.19
C VAL A 320 8.09 -3.63 -4.53
N VAL A 321 9.21 -4.33 -4.45
CA VAL A 321 10.51 -3.78 -4.11
C VAL A 321 11.38 -3.78 -5.35
N VAL A 322 11.78 -2.60 -5.83
CA VAL A 322 12.71 -2.43 -6.95
C VAL A 322 14.11 -2.29 -6.37
N SER A 323 14.88 -3.37 -6.38
CA SER A 323 16.28 -3.34 -5.94
C SER A 323 17.17 -2.75 -7.02
N THR A 324 17.90 -1.69 -6.67
CA THR A 324 18.87 -1.03 -7.55
C THR A 324 20.32 -1.33 -7.14
N LEU A 325 20.51 -2.33 -6.26
CA LEU A 325 21.79 -2.67 -5.66
C LEU A 325 22.83 -3.09 -6.71
N ALA A 326 22.43 -3.85 -7.73
CA ALA A 326 23.28 -4.27 -8.84
C ALA A 326 23.66 -3.15 -9.83
N LEU A 327 23.07 -1.95 -9.70
CA LEU A 327 23.29 -0.82 -10.61
C LEU A 327 24.39 0.11 -10.10
N ASP A 328 25.17 0.64 -11.03
CA ASP A 328 26.10 1.74 -10.77
C ASP A 328 25.36 3.07 -10.50
N PRO A 329 26.04 4.09 -9.95
CA PRO A 329 25.38 5.35 -9.59
C PRO A 329 24.70 6.07 -10.76
N ALA A 330 25.25 6.02 -11.97
CA ALA A 330 24.65 6.69 -13.12
C ALA A 330 23.37 5.97 -13.58
N ALA A 331 23.42 4.64 -13.60
CA ALA A 331 22.28 3.80 -13.93
C ALA A 331 21.13 3.94 -12.91
N ARG A 332 21.41 4.16 -11.62
CA ARG A 332 20.37 4.41 -10.59
C ARG A 332 19.57 5.69 -10.88
N VAL A 333 20.28 6.78 -11.21
CA VAL A 333 19.63 8.06 -11.56
C VAL A 333 18.83 7.93 -12.85
N GLN A 334 19.38 7.24 -13.85
CA GLN A 334 18.67 6.99 -15.12
C GLN A 334 17.39 6.18 -14.89
N LEU A 335 17.48 5.07 -14.15
CA LEU A 335 16.33 4.22 -13.84
C LEU A 335 15.23 5.02 -13.12
N PHE A 336 15.57 5.83 -12.12
CA PHE A 336 14.58 6.66 -11.44
C PHE A 336 13.95 7.69 -12.39
N GLY A 337 14.74 8.25 -13.31
CA GLY A 337 14.29 9.10 -14.42
C GLY A 337 13.22 8.46 -15.31
N GLU A 338 13.33 7.16 -15.58
CA GLU A 338 12.41 6.38 -16.40
C GLU A 338 11.18 5.91 -15.60
N LEU A 339 11.41 5.38 -14.38
CA LEU A 339 10.36 4.82 -13.54
C LEU A 339 9.36 5.86 -13.02
N LEU A 340 9.81 7.06 -12.68
CA LEU A 340 8.94 8.04 -12.03
C LEU A 340 7.78 8.51 -12.95
N PRO A 341 8.01 8.92 -14.22
CA PRO A 341 6.93 9.22 -15.15
C PRO A 341 5.97 8.04 -15.36
N PHE A 342 6.51 6.81 -15.42
CA PHE A 342 5.71 5.60 -15.54
C PHE A 342 4.80 5.40 -14.31
N ILE A 343 5.34 5.50 -13.10
CA ILE A 343 4.57 5.40 -11.83
C ILE A 343 3.52 6.51 -11.75
N GLN A 344 3.85 7.74 -12.14
CA GLN A 344 2.91 8.86 -12.21
C GLN A 344 1.72 8.56 -13.12
N GLN A 345 2.00 8.08 -14.33
CA GLN A 345 0.97 7.72 -15.30
C GLN A 345 0.11 6.57 -14.77
N LEU A 346 0.73 5.53 -14.23
CA LEU A 346 0.04 4.38 -13.67
C LEU A 346 -0.89 4.83 -12.53
N ARG A 347 -0.39 5.59 -11.57
CA ARG A 347 -1.18 6.09 -10.44
C ARG A 347 -2.34 6.95 -10.89
N SER A 348 -2.15 7.82 -11.88
CA SER A 348 -3.21 8.69 -12.40
C SER A 348 -4.38 7.93 -13.02
N SER A 349 -4.15 6.70 -13.51
CA SER A 349 -5.15 5.88 -14.19
C SER A 349 -5.68 4.72 -13.33
N THR A 350 -4.88 4.25 -12.36
CA THR A 350 -5.16 3.02 -11.58
C THR A 350 -5.22 3.25 -10.07
N GLY A 351 -4.65 4.35 -9.56
CA GLY A 351 -4.42 4.56 -8.13
C GLY A 351 -3.28 3.72 -7.55
N ARG A 352 -2.52 3.01 -8.41
CA ARG A 352 -1.43 2.11 -8.01
C ARG A 352 -0.06 2.62 -8.51
N PRO A 353 1.02 2.46 -7.72
CA PRO A 353 0.97 2.12 -6.30
C PRO A 353 0.30 3.24 -5.50
N TYR A 354 -0.28 2.88 -4.36
CA TYR A 354 -0.91 3.83 -3.45
C TYR A 354 0.13 4.64 -2.68
N TRP A 355 1.30 4.06 -2.43
CA TRP A 355 2.48 4.76 -1.91
C TRP A 355 3.73 4.43 -2.71
N MET A 356 4.53 5.45 -3.02
CA MET A 356 5.89 5.26 -3.52
C MET A 356 6.88 5.54 -2.40
N VAL A 357 7.80 4.62 -2.15
CA VAL A 357 8.88 4.79 -1.18
C VAL A 357 10.20 4.85 -1.93
N VAL A 358 10.99 5.88 -1.70
CA VAL A 358 12.34 6.02 -2.25
C VAL A 358 13.31 5.97 -1.09
N ASP A 359 13.95 4.82 -0.90
CA ASP A 359 14.91 4.66 0.19
C ASP A 359 16.28 5.21 -0.21
N GLU A 360 17.01 5.74 0.78
CA GLU A 360 18.30 6.43 0.59
C GLU A 360 18.37 7.27 -0.69
N ALA A 361 17.43 8.22 -0.81
CA ALA A 361 17.10 8.97 -2.01
C ALA A 361 18.28 9.73 -2.63
N HIS A 362 19.35 9.99 -1.88
CA HIS A 362 20.57 10.61 -2.39
C HIS A 362 21.27 9.79 -3.50
N TYR A 363 21.00 8.49 -3.62
CA TYR A 363 21.50 7.67 -4.74
C TYR A 363 20.75 7.91 -6.06
N MET A 364 19.46 8.26 -6.00
CA MET A 364 18.60 8.44 -7.19
C MET A 364 18.32 9.93 -7.50
N LEU A 365 18.29 10.75 -6.46
CA LEU A 365 18.02 12.18 -6.47
C LEU A 365 19.18 12.96 -5.85
N PRO A 366 20.44 12.80 -6.33
CA PRO A 366 21.58 13.50 -5.75
C PRO A 366 21.43 15.01 -5.88
N HIS A 367 22.09 15.78 -5.00
CA HIS A 367 22.04 17.24 -4.99
C HIS A 367 22.29 17.92 -6.35
N CYS A 368 23.15 17.33 -7.19
CA CYS A 368 23.47 17.84 -8.51
C CYS A 368 22.41 17.53 -9.58
N ALA A 369 21.41 16.70 -9.29
CA ALA A 369 20.37 16.34 -10.24
C ALA A 369 19.38 17.49 -10.43
N ALA A 370 19.12 17.84 -11.69
CA ALA A 370 18.14 18.85 -12.05
C ALA A 370 16.77 18.21 -12.29
N TRP A 371 15.82 18.51 -11.42
CA TRP A 371 14.42 18.05 -11.52
C TRP A 371 13.46 19.24 -11.59
N PRO A 372 12.37 19.14 -12.36
CA PRO A 372 11.37 20.20 -12.40
C PRO A 372 10.74 20.41 -11.02
N SER A 373 10.39 21.65 -10.70
CA SER A 373 9.70 21.95 -9.44
C SER A 373 8.35 21.19 -9.38
N GLY A 374 8.04 20.62 -8.23
CA GLY A 374 6.79 19.89 -8.02
C GLY A 374 6.72 18.53 -8.71
N PHE A 375 7.85 17.93 -9.11
CA PHE A 375 7.86 16.62 -9.76
C PHE A 375 7.29 15.47 -8.90
N LEU A 376 7.17 15.65 -7.57
CA LEU A 376 6.50 14.71 -6.65
C LEU A 376 5.14 15.19 -6.17
N ALA A 377 4.61 16.30 -6.70
CA ALA A 377 3.35 16.87 -6.24
C ALA A 377 2.21 15.85 -6.39
N ASN A 378 1.44 15.68 -5.30
CA ASN A 378 0.28 14.79 -5.22
C ASN A 378 0.58 13.29 -5.47
N MET A 379 1.83 12.87 -5.30
CA MET A 379 2.27 11.50 -5.58
C MET A 379 2.00 10.50 -4.47
N GLY A 380 1.77 10.94 -3.23
CA GLY A 380 1.81 10.01 -2.08
C GLY A 380 3.18 9.35 -1.99
N ALA A 381 4.20 10.15 -1.69
CA ALA A 381 5.59 9.72 -1.74
C ALA A 381 6.23 9.77 -0.35
N ILE A 382 6.99 8.74 0.00
CA ILE A 382 7.80 8.67 1.21
C ILE A 382 9.26 8.61 0.77
N ILE A 383 10.01 9.65 1.10
CA ILE A 383 11.39 9.82 0.68
C ILE A 383 12.25 9.67 1.92
N VAL A 384 13.24 8.78 1.87
CA VAL A 384 14.14 8.50 2.99
C VAL A 384 15.53 8.99 2.61
N ALA A 385 16.22 9.69 3.50
CA ALA A 385 17.58 10.15 3.26
C ALA A 385 18.39 10.23 4.56
N LEU A 386 19.71 10.17 4.45
CA LEU A 386 20.62 10.47 5.56
C LEU A 386 20.56 11.94 5.99
N ASP A 387 20.65 12.86 5.02
CA ASP A 387 20.63 14.31 5.23
C ASP A 387 19.96 14.96 4.00
N PHE A 388 19.15 16.01 4.23
CA PHE A 388 18.46 16.72 3.14
C PHE A 388 19.43 17.53 2.26
N ASP A 389 20.63 17.87 2.74
CA ASP A 389 21.63 18.57 1.93
C ASP A 389 22.21 17.70 0.81
N GLN A 390 21.99 16.38 0.84
CA GLN A 390 22.49 15.43 -0.17
C GLN A 390 21.52 15.17 -1.31
N VAL A 391 20.27 15.61 -1.17
CA VAL A 391 19.22 15.40 -2.18
C VAL A 391 18.97 16.65 -3.01
N CYS A 392 18.29 16.48 -4.16
CA CYS A 392 18.02 17.60 -5.07
C CYS A 392 17.13 18.69 -4.41
N PRO A 393 17.40 19.99 -4.64
CA PRO A 393 16.60 21.07 -4.03
C PRO A 393 15.11 21.02 -4.36
N SER A 394 14.74 20.64 -5.59
CA SER A 394 13.34 20.54 -6.03
C SER A 394 12.51 19.53 -5.24
N LEU A 395 13.14 18.55 -4.58
CA LEU A 395 12.47 17.63 -3.66
C LEU A 395 12.04 18.36 -2.38
N LEU A 396 12.89 19.23 -1.82
CA LEU A 396 12.62 19.94 -0.57
C LEU A 396 11.42 20.88 -0.68
N ASP A 397 11.22 21.46 -1.86
CA ASP A 397 10.05 22.28 -2.18
C ASP A 397 8.74 21.49 -2.16
N ALA A 398 8.79 20.18 -2.41
CA ALA A 398 7.63 19.30 -2.49
C ALA A 398 7.22 18.70 -1.13
N VAL A 399 8.05 18.80 -0.10
CA VAL A 399 7.81 18.16 1.21
C VAL A 399 6.63 18.79 1.95
N ASP A 400 5.62 17.98 2.25
CA ASP A 400 4.49 18.38 3.09
C ASP A 400 4.75 18.08 4.57
N VAL A 401 5.42 16.96 4.86
CA VAL A 401 5.69 16.49 6.24
C VAL A 401 7.15 16.06 6.35
N LEU A 402 7.82 16.50 7.42
CA LEU A 402 9.18 16.09 7.76
C LEU A 402 9.17 15.22 9.01
N VAL A 403 9.78 14.04 8.94
CA VAL A 403 10.09 13.17 10.07
C VAL A 403 11.59 13.11 10.26
N THR A 404 12.08 13.39 11.47
CA THR A 404 13.50 13.29 11.79
C THR A 404 13.72 12.35 12.97
N LEU A 405 14.63 11.38 12.80
CA LEU A 405 14.96 10.34 13.79
C LEU A 405 16.39 10.48 14.33
N GLY A 406 16.61 9.94 15.52
CA GLY A 406 17.92 9.87 16.16
C GLY A 406 18.28 11.09 17.02
N SER A 407 19.49 11.07 17.58
CA SER A 407 19.95 12.06 18.57
C SER A 407 20.03 13.49 18.03
N THR A 408 20.15 13.67 16.71
CA THR A 408 20.24 14.97 16.02
C THR A 408 18.90 15.43 15.43
N ALA A 409 17.78 14.74 15.71
CA ALA A 409 16.46 15.04 15.14
C ALA A 409 16.06 16.53 15.23
N ARG A 410 16.20 17.13 16.41
CA ARG A 410 15.87 18.55 16.63
C ARG A 410 16.74 19.49 15.80
N GLU A 411 18.03 19.22 15.69
CA GLU A 411 18.96 20.02 14.89
C GLU A 411 18.62 19.93 13.39
N LEU A 412 18.28 18.73 12.90
CA LEU A 412 17.88 18.52 11.51
C LEU A 412 16.64 19.35 11.16
N VAL A 413 15.62 19.40 12.01
CA VAL A 413 14.43 20.26 11.81
C VAL A 413 14.82 21.74 11.73
N GLN A 414 15.69 22.20 12.63
CA GLN A 414 16.14 23.60 12.66
C GLN A 414 16.94 23.97 11.39
N ARG A 415 17.87 23.11 10.97
CA ARG A 415 18.64 23.29 9.73
C ARG A 415 17.72 23.27 8.51
N TYR A 416 16.74 22.36 8.46
CA TYR A 416 15.76 22.29 7.37
C TYR A 416 14.94 23.58 7.26
N ALA A 417 14.45 24.12 8.39
CA ALA A 417 13.70 25.38 8.41
C ALA A 417 14.54 26.55 7.90
N GLN A 418 15.82 26.63 8.29
CA GLN A 418 16.74 27.66 7.80
C GLN A 418 17.00 27.51 6.30
N HIS A 419 17.26 26.29 5.83
CA HIS A 419 17.54 26.00 4.42
C HIS A 419 16.35 26.36 3.53
N THR A 420 15.14 25.97 3.93
CA THR A 420 13.90 26.26 3.21
C THR A 420 13.34 27.66 3.46
N GLN A 421 14.07 28.50 4.20
CA GLN A 421 13.67 29.87 4.58
C GLN A 421 12.28 29.94 5.26
N ARG A 422 11.93 28.90 6.02
CA ARG A 422 10.66 28.81 6.78
C ARG A 422 10.87 29.26 8.22
N ARG A 423 9.78 29.66 8.88
CA ARG A 423 9.77 29.91 10.32
C ARG A 423 10.21 28.64 11.05
N CYS A 424 11.22 28.74 11.90
CA CYS A 424 11.61 27.63 12.77
C CYS A 424 10.44 27.27 13.71
N PRO A 425 9.99 26.00 13.73
CA PRO A 425 8.89 25.59 14.59
C PRO A 425 9.31 25.60 16.06
N GLU A 426 8.34 25.74 16.96
CA GLU A 426 8.58 25.49 18.37
C GLU A 426 8.67 23.99 18.64
N PHE A 427 9.44 23.64 19.66
CA PHE A 427 9.61 22.25 20.10
C PHE A 427 8.98 22.10 21.47
N PRO A 428 8.24 21.01 21.72
CA PRO A 428 7.75 20.70 23.06
C PRO A 428 8.92 20.52 24.04
N ALA A 429 8.60 20.62 25.33
CA ALA A 429 9.56 20.34 26.40
C ALA A 429 10.14 18.92 26.22
N ARG A 430 11.45 18.76 26.49
CA ARG A 430 12.11 17.46 26.36
C ARG A 430 11.35 16.41 27.19
N SER A 431 10.88 15.36 26.53
CA SER A 431 10.34 14.18 27.20
C SER A 431 11.46 13.45 27.94
N SER A 432 11.15 12.87 29.09
CA SER A 432 12.04 11.98 29.86
C SER A 432 12.08 10.55 29.30
N GLU A 433 11.19 10.22 28.38
CA GLU A 433 11.14 8.92 27.72
C GLU A 433 12.13 8.89 26.53
N PRO A 434 12.94 7.83 26.39
CA PRO A 434 14.13 7.83 25.53
C PRO A 434 13.87 7.70 24.02
N ASP A 435 12.72 7.16 23.60
CA ASP A 435 12.51 6.70 22.21
C ASP A 435 11.41 7.48 21.48
N TYR A 436 11.71 8.73 21.07
CA TYR A 436 10.84 9.55 20.21
C TYR A 436 11.52 10.00 18.93
N PHE A 437 10.71 10.27 17.90
CA PHE A 437 11.10 11.04 16.73
C PHE A 437 10.31 12.34 16.63
N CYS A 438 10.85 13.31 15.89
CA CYS A 438 10.15 14.57 15.63
C CYS A 438 9.38 14.48 14.31
N LEU A 439 8.14 14.97 14.33
CA LEU A 439 7.31 15.16 13.14
C LEU A 439 6.97 16.64 13.01
N TRP A 440 7.13 17.19 11.81
CA TRP A 440 6.79 18.57 11.49
C TRP A 440 5.88 18.63 10.26
N ASP A 441 4.69 19.23 10.42
CA ASP A 441 3.82 19.59 9.30
C ASP A 441 4.36 20.86 8.63
N VAL A 442 5.20 20.64 7.61
CA VAL A 442 5.88 21.69 6.85
C VAL A 442 4.87 22.51 6.05
N ARG A 443 3.86 21.84 5.49
CA ARG A 443 2.82 22.46 4.65
C ARG A 443 2.04 23.53 5.39
N HIS A 444 1.57 23.24 6.60
CA HIS A 444 0.75 24.16 7.39
C HIS A 444 1.59 25.04 8.35
N GLY A 445 2.91 24.79 8.44
CA GLY A 445 3.80 25.58 9.28
C GLY A 445 3.52 25.46 10.77
N GLY A 446 3.04 24.28 11.20
CA GLY A 446 2.76 23.99 12.61
C GLY A 446 4.03 23.78 13.44
N ASP A 447 3.84 23.57 14.75
CA ASP A 447 4.94 23.22 15.66
C ASP A 447 5.31 21.74 15.58
N VAL A 448 6.48 21.38 16.11
CA VAL A 448 6.96 20.00 16.11
C VAL A 448 6.14 19.15 17.07
N VAL A 449 5.76 17.96 16.61
CA VAL A 449 5.10 16.94 17.42
C VAL A 449 6.09 15.83 17.73
N LEU A 450 6.18 15.43 18.99
CA LEU A 450 6.96 14.24 19.40
C LEU A 450 6.11 12.99 19.22
N MET A 451 6.67 12.02 18.51
CA MET A 451 6.02 10.78 18.14
C MET A 451 6.75 9.61 18.79
N ALA A 452 6.01 8.72 19.44
CA ALA A 452 6.59 7.53 20.07
C ALA A 452 7.15 6.60 18.99
N GLN A 453 8.39 6.16 19.15
CA GLN A 453 9.00 5.23 18.21
C GLN A 453 8.22 3.91 18.20
N GLN A 454 7.89 3.43 17.00
CA GLN A 454 7.20 2.17 16.80
C GLN A 454 8.21 1.15 16.24
N GLN A 455 8.05 -0.12 16.63
CA GLN A 455 8.83 -1.22 16.10
C GLN A 455 7.97 -2.02 15.11
N PRO A 456 8.51 -2.40 13.95
CA PRO A 456 7.83 -3.33 13.05
C PRO A 456 7.69 -4.72 13.71
N GLU A 457 6.67 -5.48 13.31
CA GLU A 457 6.55 -6.90 13.62
C GLU A 457 7.60 -7.71 12.84
N GLN A 458 7.85 -7.30 11.59
CA GLN A 458 8.87 -7.88 10.74
C GLN A 458 10.28 -7.53 11.23
N LYS A 459 11.15 -8.54 11.28
CA LYS A 459 12.56 -8.32 11.61
C LYS A 459 13.25 -7.62 10.43
N HIS A 460 13.94 -6.51 10.72
CA HIS A 460 14.68 -5.77 9.70
C HIS A 460 16.06 -6.39 9.44
N HIS A 461 16.35 -6.75 8.19
CA HIS A 461 17.63 -7.32 7.77
C HIS A 461 18.52 -6.21 7.21
N ARG A 462 19.22 -5.50 8.10
CA ARG A 462 20.06 -4.36 7.72
C ARG A 462 21.28 -4.82 6.93
N HIS A 463 21.57 -4.20 5.78
CA HIS A 463 22.85 -4.31 5.06
C HIS A 463 23.36 -5.73 4.78
N SER A 464 22.45 -6.72 4.71
CA SER A 464 22.82 -8.13 4.60
C SER A 464 23.56 -8.43 3.30
N GLY A 465 23.20 -7.78 2.18
CA GLY A 465 23.78 -8.05 0.87
C GLY A 465 25.21 -7.52 0.65
N LYS A 466 25.48 -6.26 1.04
CA LYS A 466 26.71 -5.55 0.67
C LYS A 466 27.95 -6.09 1.37
N TYR A 467 27.83 -6.47 2.64
CA TYR A 467 28.97 -6.91 3.45
C TYR A 467 29.05 -8.42 3.61
N ALA A 468 27.96 -9.17 3.39
CA ALA A 468 28.00 -10.63 3.46
C ALA A 468 28.79 -11.23 2.28
N VAL A 469 28.61 -10.68 1.07
CA VAL A 469 29.18 -11.22 -0.17
C VAL A 469 29.88 -10.16 -1.05
N GLY A 470 29.68 -8.86 -0.79
CA GLY A 470 30.32 -7.76 -1.56
C GLY A 470 31.65 -7.27 -0.98
N ASP A 471 32.50 -6.65 -1.81
CA ASP A 471 33.88 -6.26 -1.47
C ASP A 471 33.97 -4.89 -0.74
N VAL A 472 34.51 -4.86 0.49
CA VAL A 472 34.77 -3.62 1.26
C VAL A 472 35.99 -2.82 0.75
N GLY A 473 36.70 -3.34 -0.25
CA GLY A 473 37.90 -2.80 -0.83
C GLY A 473 39.16 -3.26 -0.08
N ALA A 474 40.25 -3.47 -0.82
CA ALA A 474 41.51 -4.00 -0.29
C ALA A 474 42.11 -3.24 0.91
N TRP A 475 41.79 -1.95 1.08
CA TRP A 475 42.26 -1.10 2.18
C TRP A 475 41.44 -1.25 3.47
N HIS A 476 40.21 -1.75 3.39
CA HIS A 476 39.32 -1.96 4.54
C HIS A 476 39.10 -3.45 4.86
N ALA A 477 39.68 -4.36 4.08
CA ALA A 477 39.60 -5.79 4.32
C ALA A 477 40.25 -6.17 5.67
N PHE A 478 39.63 -7.10 6.39
CA PHE A 478 40.19 -7.61 7.64
C PHE A 478 41.40 -8.48 7.33
N TYR A 479 42.56 -8.16 7.91
CA TYR A 479 43.77 -8.94 7.69
C TYR A 479 44.00 -9.94 8.82
N PHE A 480 44.18 -11.21 8.46
CA PHE A 480 44.57 -12.30 9.36
C PHE A 480 46.08 -12.59 9.17
N PRO A 481 46.98 -12.06 10.02
CA PRO A 481 48.42 -12.16 9.81
C PRO A 481 48.94 -13.60 9.83
N SER A 482 48.36 -14.47 10.67
CA SER A 482 48.78 -15.88 10.78
C SER A 482 48.39 -16.72 9.56
N LEU A 483 47.41 -16.26 8.76
CA LEU A 483 46.92 -16.95 7.56
C LEU A 483 47.41 -16.29 6.26
N ASP A 484 48.06 -15.13 6.36
CA ASP A 484 48.39 -14.22 5.25
C ASP A 484 47.21 -13.99 4.28
N GLN A 485 46.02 -13.78 4.85
CA GLN A 485 44.77 -13.62 4.11
C GLN A 485 44.05 -12.33 4.51
N ARG A 486 43.37 -11.74 3.53
CA ARG A 486 42.46 -10.62 3.73
C ARG A 486 41.03 -11.09 3.49
N ALA A 487 40.13 -10.72 4.39
CA ALA A 487 38.70 -10.92 4.23
C ALA A 487 38.06 -9.60 3.82
N SER A 488 37.56 -9.57 2.59
CA SER A 488 36.95 -8.41 1.97
C SER A 488 35.43 -8.38 2.17
N ASN A 489 34.87 -9.42 2.79
CA ASN A 489 33.47 -9.56 3.16
C ASN A 489 33.32 -10.50 4.37
N LEU A 490 32.11 -10.60 4.94
CA LEU A 490 31.83 -11.42 6.11
C LEU A 490 31.90 -12.93 5.81
N ALA A 491 31.64 -13.38 4.57
CA ALA A 491 31.81 -14.78 4.21
C ALA A 491 33.28 -15.22 4.21
N GLU A 492 34.18 -14.41 3.63
CA GLU A 492 35.63 -14.61 3.69
C GLU A 492 36.13 -14.50 5.12
N PHE A 493 35.59 -13.57 5.90
CA PHE A 493 35.91 -13.42 7.32
C PHE A 493 35.58 -14.69 8.09
N LEU A 494 34.38 -15.26 7.92
CA LEU A 494 33.99 -16.52 8.55
C LEU A 494 34.89 -17.69 8.13
N SER A 495 35.22 -17.79 6.84
CA SER A 495 36.11 -18.83 6.31
C SER A 495 37.53 -18.75 6.89
N SER A 496 38.07 -17.54 7.05
CA SER A 496 39.38 -17.32 7.67
C SER A 496 39.32 -17.48 9.20
N LEU A 497 38.25 -17.02 9.85
CA LEU A 497 38.04 -17.17 11.28
C LEU A 497 38.01 -18.65 11.68
N ALA A 498 37.34 -19.52 10.93
CA ALA A 498 37.28 -20.96 11.21
C ALA A 498 38.65 -21.68 11.13
N ARG A 499 39.62 -21.10 10.42
CA ARG A 499 40.98 -21.65 10.24
C ARG A 499 42.00 -21.05 11.20
N LEU A 500 41.59 -20.09 12.02
CA LEU A 500 42.47 -19.38 12.93
C LEU A 500 42.82 -20.24 14.14
N ASP A 501 44.09 -20.28 14.51
CA ASP A 501 44.59 -21.02 15.67
C ASP A 501 44.45 -20.23 16.99
N ASP A 502 44.38 -20.93 18.12
CA ASP A 502 44.15 -20.33 19.44
C ASP A 502 45.11 -19.16 19.78
N PRO A 503 46.42 -19.21 19.46
CA PRO A 503 47.32 -18.09 19.72
C PRO A 503 46.99 -16.85 18.89
N ALA A 504 46.67 -16.99 17.60
CA ALA A 504 46.33 -15.85 16.75
C ALA A 504 44.94 -15.28 17.07
N PHE A 505 43.96 -16.16 17.37
CA PHE A 505 42.65 -15.71 17.83
C PHE A 505 42.75 -14.91 19.14
N ARG A 506 43.57 -15.36 20.10
CA ARG A 506 43.81 -14.62 21.35
C ARG A 506 44.37 -13.22 21.09
N GLN A 507 45.31 -13.09 20.16
CA GLN A 507 45.91 -11.80 19.84
C GLN A 507 44.87 -10.80 19.29
N HIS A 508 44.05 -11.22 18.31
CA HIS A 508 42.97 -10.39 17.77
C HIS A 508 41.92 -10.05 18.83
N ARG A 509 41.60 -11.02 19.70
CA ARG A 509 40.65 -10.85 20.80
C ARG A 509 41.12 -9.81 21.83
N GLU A 510 42.38 -9.87 22.25
CA GLU A 510 42.97 -8.92 23.19
C GLU A 510 43.12 -7.51 22.60
N ALA A 511 43.40 -7.41 21.30
CA ALA A 511 43.44 -6.15 20.56
C ALA A 511 42.04 -5.58 20.24
N GLY A 512 41.02 -6.42 20.30
CA GLY A 512 39.65 -6.05 19.99
C GLY A 512 39.41 -5.79 18.50
N ASP A 513 40.17 -6.46 17.65
CA ASP A 513 40.21 -6.20 16.21
C ASP A 513 38.88 -6.52 15.52
N PHE A 514 38.18 -7.57 15.95
CA PHE A 514 36.93 -8.01 15.32
C PHE A 514 35.83 -6.98 15.54
N SER A 515 35.60 -6.56 16.79
CA SER A 515 34.59 -5.54 17.08
C SER A 515 34.94 -4.17 16.50
N ASN A 516 36.23 -3.81 16.42
CA ASN A 516 36.68 -2.59 15.74
C ASN A 516 36.35 -2.63 14.25
N TRP A 517 36.66 -3.73 13.57
CA TRP A 517 36.34 -3.88 12.15
C TRP A 517 34.84 -3.88 11.88
N PHE A 518 34.06 -4.57 12.71
CA PHE A 518 32.60 -4.55 12.61
C PHE A 518 32.02 -3.14 12.79
N ARG A 519 32.62 -2.31 13.64
CA ARG A 519 32.19 -0.93 13.86
C ARG A 519 32.62 0.01 12.75
N GLU A 520 33.88 -0.03 12.36
CA GLU A 520 34.48 0.98 11.49
C GLU A 520 34.29 0.68 10.00
N VAL A 521 34.26 -0.61 9.64
CA VAL A 521 34.18 -1.05 8.24
C VAL A 521 32.79 -1.60 7.91
N ILE A 522 32.29 -2.57 8.68
CA ILE A 522 30.97 -3.16 8.45
C ILE A 522 29.84 -2.21 8.87
N ARG A 523 30.15 -1.27 9.78
CA ARG A 523 29.23 -0.25 10.33
C ARG A 523 28.02 -0.86 11.04
N ASP A 524 28.29 -1.94 11.78
CA ASP A 524 27.29 -2.66 12.56
C ASP A 524 27.59 -2.55 14.06
N ASP A 525 27.05 -1.50 14.69
CA ASP A 525 27.29 -1.22 16.12
C ASP A 525 26.78 -2.33 17.04
N VAL A 526 25.71 -3.06 16.66
CA VAL A 526 25.16 -4.14 17.48
C VAL A 526 26.11 -5.34 17.44
N LEU A 527 26.50 -5.78 16.23
CA LEU A 527 27.47 -6.86 16.08
C LEU A 527 28.80 -6.51 16.76
N ALA A 528 29.25 -5.26 16.63
CA ALA A 528 30.45 -4.77 17.28
C ALA A 528 30.33 -4.80 18.82
N ASN A 529 29.20 -4.35 19.38
CA ASN A 529 28.99 -4.36 20.83
C ASN A 529 28.92 -5.79 21.39
N GLU A 530 28.17 -6.69 20.73
CA GLU A 530 28.05 -8.09 21.14
C GLU A 530 29.40 -8.81 21.04
N THR A 531 30.14 -8.58 19.96
CA THR A 531 31.50 -9.11 19.78
C THR A 531 32.46 -8.56 20.84
N ARG A 532 32.35 -7.27 21.19
CA ARG A 532 33.19 -6.66 22.23
C ARG A 532 32.96 -7.29 23.61
N LEU A 533 31.73 -7.70 23.92
CA LEU A 533 31.44 -8.42 25.17
C LEU A 533 32.20 -9.76 25.21
N LEU A 534 32.21 -10.50 24.10
CA LEU A 534 32.95 -11.75 23.98
C LEU A 534 34.47 -11.53 24.02
N GLU A 535 34.97 -10.48 23.38
CA GLU A 535 36.38 -10.11 23.42
C GLU A 535 36.85 -9.85 24.86
N ASN A 536 36.05 -9.12 25.65
CA ASN A 536 36.36 -8.74 27.03
C ASN A 536 36.11 -9.84 28.08
N ASP A 537 35.31 -10.86 27.78
CA ASP A 537 34.94 -11.89 28.77
C ASP A 537 35.97 -13.02 28.89
N ALA A 538 37.05 -12.77 29.64
CA ALA A 538 38.11 -13.74 29.89
C ALA A 538 37.66 -15.08 30.52
N SER A 539 36.41 -15.21 30.96
CA SER A 539 35.85 -16.47 31.48
C SER A 539 35.44 -17.45 30.38
N VAL A 540 35.23 -16.97 29.14
CA VAL A 540 34.84 -17.79 27.99
C VAL A 540 36.07 -18.42 27.32
N PRO A 541 36.12 -19.76 27.17
CA PRO A 541 37.18 -20.45 26.42
C PRO A 541 37.35 -19.88 25.01
N LEU A 542 38.59 -19.89 24.48
CA LEU A 542 38.90 -19.25 23.19
C LEU A 542 38.07 -19.83 22.03
N ARG A 543 37.91 -21.16 21.98
CA ARG A 543 37.05 -21.82 20.99
C ARG A 543 35.60 -21.42 21.10
N ASP A 544 35.05 -21.40 22.31
CA ASP A 544 33.64 -21.03 22.53
C ASP A 544 33.40 -19.56 22.12
N ALA A 545 34.35 -18.67 22.39
CA ALA A 545 34.28 -17.28 21.95
C ALA A 545 34.37 -17.16 20.41
N GLN A 546 35.25 -17.93 19.77
CA GLN A 546 35.38 -17.98 18.30
C GLN A 546 34.09 -18.49 17.63
N GLU A 547 33.50 -19.57 18.14
CA GLU A 547 32.24 -20.13 17.67
C GLU A 547 31.07 -19.16 17.91
N GLN A 548 31.03 -18.48 19.05
CA GLN A 548 30.00 -17.48 19.35
C GLN A 548 30.12 -16.25 18.44
N ILE A 549 31.33 -15.74 18.16
CA ILE A 549 31.53 -14.65 17.20
C ILE A 549 31.08 -15.09 15.80
N ALA A 550 31.45 -16.30 15.36
CA ALA A 550 31.01 -16.85 14.08
C ALA A 550 29.48 -16.96 14.02
N HIS A 551 28.84 -17.46 15.08
CA HIS A 551 27.40 -17.58 15.17
C HIS A 551 26.69 -16.21 15.17
N LEU A 552 27.25 -15.19 15.85
CA LEU A 552 26.72 -13.83 15.80
C LEU A 552 26.70 -13.29 14.37
N VAL A 553 27.79 -13.48 13.61
CA VAL A 553 27.86 -13.07 12.21
C VAL A 553 26.89 -13.88 11.34
N GLN A 554 26.86 -15.21 11.47
CA GLN A 554 26.00 -16.11 10.69
C GLN A 554 24.51 -15.85 10.94
N SER A 555 24.08 -15.76 12.20
CA SER A 555 22.69 -15.52 12.57
C SER A 555 22.21 -14.13 12.15
N ARG A 556 23.09 -13.14 12.19
CA ARG A 556 22.75 -11.76 11.83
C ARG A 556 22.69 -11.53 10.31
N TYR A 557 23.56 -12.20 9.55
CA TYR A 557 23.67 -12.02 8.10
C TYR A 557 23.11 -13.20 7.26
N HIS A 558 22.52 -14.21 7.90
CA HIS A 558 21.93 -15.40 7.25
C HIS A 558 22.90 -16.14 6.33
N LEU A 559 24.17 -16.20 6.74
CA LEU A 559 25.21 -16.93 6.03
C LEU A 559 25.14 -18.42 6.42
N GLU A 560 25.12 -19.31 5.41
CA GLU A 560 25.16 -20.75 5.69
C GLU A 560 26.47 -21.15 6.40
N PRO A 561 26.42 -22.07 7.37
CA PRO A 561 27.64 -22.63 7.94
C PRO A 561 28.39 -23.43 6.87
N GLN A 562 29.63 -23.01 6.58
CA GLN A 562 30.52 -23.70 5.62
C GLN A 562 31.18 -24.93 6.22
#